data_AF-A0A2M6W952-F1
#
_entry.id   AF-A0A2M6W952-F1
#
_cell.length_a   1.000
_cell.length_b   1.000
_cell.length_c   1.000
_cell.angle_alpha   90.00
_cell.angle_beta   90.00
_cell.angle_gamma   90.00
#
_symmetry.space_group_name_H-M   'P 1'
#
loop_
_entity.id
_entity.type
_entity.pdbx_description
1 polymer ?
#
loop_
_entity_poly.entity_id
_entity_poly.type
_entity_poly.pdbx_seq_one_letter_code
_entity_poly.pdbx_strand_id
1 'polypeptide(L)'
;MQNIVNIRNGRLLEPFFQEYCKNKFNITTFASAEEIEVKIKSYKEEWSKYESLFFDTLERIMGLKLKRNILDCYIVSATNRDMSAPLVIRSRYTPDEFVDILIHELLHVIFVENNCMHKNVTDNTTTNNHISLFGFLSFFFTEIIKDKDRLERMKQLKSNEINNAYIKAWEIVDHVGYVEAMSYLKKQKLCEN
;
A
#
# COMPACT_ATOMS: atom_id res chain seq x y z
N MET A 1 5.95 19.51 10.58
CA MET A 1 6.61 19.17 9.30
C MET A 1 5.58 18.44 8.47
N GLN A 2 5.41 18.81 7.19
CA GLN A 2 4.48 18.13 6.30
C GLN A 2 5.16 16.87 5.74
N ASN A 3 4.51 15.72 5.86
CA ASN A 3 4.96 14.47 5.24
C ASN A 3 4.65 14.56 3.74
N ILE A 4 5.64 14.26 2.89
CA ILE A 4 5.50 14.37 1.44
C ILE A 4 5.77 13.01 0.79
N VAL A 5 4.81 12.48 0.05
CA VAL A 5 5.04 11.35 -0.86
C VAL A 5 5.45 11.89 -2.23
N ASN A 6 6.74 11.75 -2.54
CA ASN A 6 7.29 12.20 -3.82
C ASN A 6 7.13 11.11 -4.89
N ILE A 7 6.05 11.20 -5.67
CA ILE A 7 5.77 10.30 -6.79
C ILE A 7 6.65 10.68 -7.98
N ARG A 8 7.48 9.76 -8.48
CA ARG A 8 8.41 10.03 -9.58
C ARG A 8 8.71 8.80 -10.42
N ASN A 9 9.25 9.03 -11.60
CA ASN A 9 9.63 7.97 -12.52
C ASN A 9 10.86 7.19 -11.99
N GLY A 10 10.73 5.87 -11.90
CA GLY A 10 11.79 4.94 -11.52
C GLY A 10 12.75 4.64 -12.67
N ARG A 11 13.25 5.65 -13.39
CA ARG A 11 14.05 5.48 -14.62
C ARG A 11 15.27 4.56 -14.46
N LEU A 12 15.91 4.58 -13.30
CA LEU A 12 17.05 3.72 -12.98
C LEU A 12 16.65 2.27 -12.67
N LEU A 13 15.39 2.05 -12.28
CA LEU A 13 14.82 0.73 -11.98
C LEU A 13 14.23 0.07 -13.23
N GLU A 14 13.81 0.86 -14.22
CA GLU A 14 13.18 0.39 -15.46
C GLU A 14 13.91 -0.79 -16.13
N PRO A 15 15.23 -0.72 -16.42
CA PRO A 15 15.90 -1.81 -17.13
C PRO A 15 15.83 -3.14 -16.38
N PHE A 16 15.93 -3.10 -15.04
CA PHE A 16 15.87 -4.29 -14.20
C PHE A 16 14.49 -4.94 -14.24
N PHE A 17 13.43 -4.15 -14.08
CA PHE A 17 12.08 -4.68 -14.07
C PHE A 17 11.63 -5.13 -15.46
N GLN A 18 11.96 -4.38 -16.51
CA GLN A 18 11.64 -4.77 -17.88
C GLN A 18 12.31 -6.10 -18.24
N GLU A 19 13.60 -6.25 -17.92
CA GLU A 19 14.33 -7.50 -18.19
C GLU A 19 13.75 -8.68 -17.40
N TYR A 20 13.46 -8.48 -16.11
CA TYR A 20 12.82 -9.50 -15.29
C TYR A 20 11.45 -9.90 -15.82
N CYS A 21 10.62 -8.93 -16.19
CA CYS A 21 9.27 -9.17 -16.71
C CYS A 21 9.28 -9.85 -18.09
N LYS A 22 10.21 -9.49 -18.97
CA LYS A 22 10.45 -10.19 -20.25
C LYS A 22 10.77 -11.67 -19.99
N ASN A 23 11.79 -11.93 -19.18
CA ASN A 23 12.31 -13.29 -18.99
C ASN A 23 11.38 -14.19 -18.18
N LYS A 24 10.67 -13.65 -17.18
CA LYS A 24 9.85 -14.45 -16.26
C LYS A 24 8.39 -14.58 -16.70
N PHE A 25 7.84 -13.58 -17.37
CA PHE A 25 6.41 -13.50 -17.69
C PHE A 25 6.11 -13.27 -19.17
N ASN A 26 7.13 -13.25 -20.04
CA ASN A 26 6.99 -12.99 -21.49
C ASN A 26 6.29 -11.65 -21.80
N ILE A 27 6.43 -10.65 -20.93
CA ILE A 27 5.91 -9.31 -21.16
C ILE A 27 6.92 -8.57 -22.05
N THR A 28 6.51 -8.20 -23.27
CA THR A 28 7.38 -7.51 -24.24
C THR A 28 6.99 -6.06 -24.49
N THR A 29 5.82 -5.65 -24.03
CA THR A 29 5.28 -4.29 -24.23
C THR A 29 5.31 -3.54 -22.91
N PHE A 30 5.90 -2.35 -22.92
CA PHE A 30 6.11 -1.51 -21.75
C PHE A 30 5.67 -0.08 -22.07
N ALA A 31 5.11 0.61 -21.08
CA ALA A 31 4.84 2.03 -21.19
C ALA A 31 6.15 2.80 -21.45
N SER A 32 6.09 3.73 -22.40
CA SER A 32 7.16 4.68 -22.67
C SER A 32 7.37 5.64 -21.49
N ALA A 33 8.52 6.31 -21.46
CA ALA A 33 8.81 7.31 -20.44
C ALA A 33 7.76 8.44 -20.45
N GLU A 34 7.29 8.86 -21.62
CA GLU A 34 6.28 9.92 -21.76
C GLU A 34 4.92 9.49 -21.17
N GLU A 35 4.47 8.28 -21.47
CA GLU A 35 3.24 7.72 -20.89
C GLU A 35 3.32 7.63 -19.35
N ILE A 36 4.49 7.27 -18.82
CA ILE A 36 4.73 7.23 -17.37
C ILE A 36 4.66 8.64 -16.76
N GLU A 37 5.25 9.66 -17.39
CA GLU A 37 5.17 11.03 -16.87
C GLU A 37 3.71 11.54 -16.85
N VAL A 38 2.91 11.22 -17.87
CA VAL A 38 1.48 11.54 -17.90
C VAL A 38 0.74 10.86 -16.74
N LYS A 39 1.01 9.56 -16.51
CA LYS A 39 0.44 8.82 -15.38
C LYS A 39 0.85 9.44 -14.04
N ILE A 40 2.14 9.75 -13.84
CA ILE A 40 2.64 10.37 -12.61
C ILE A 40 1.90 11.68 -12.31
N LYS A 41 1.65 12.51 -13.32
CA LYS A 41 0.87 13.75 -13.12
C LYS A 41 -0.53 13.44 -12.57
N SER A 42 -1.25 12.52 -13.20
CA SER A 42 -2.59 12.12 -12.74
C SER A 42 -2.58 11.48 -11.34
N TYR A 43 -1.54 10.71 -11.01
CA TYR A 43 -1.37 10.09 -9.70
C TYR A 43 -1.10 11.12 -8.61
N LYS A 44 -0.29 12.14 -8.88
CA LYS A 44 -0.07 13.27 -7.96
C LYS A 44 -1.33 14.05 -7.71
N GLU A 45 -2.08 14.35 -8.77
CA GLU A 45 -3.35 15.07 -8.67
C GLU A 45 -4.35 14.28 -7.82
N GLU A 46 -4.48 12.98 -8.04
CA GLU A 46 -5.39 12.13 -7.26
C GLU A 46 -4.94 11.98 -5.80
N TRP A 47 -3.66 11.68 -5.56
CA TRP A 47 -3.12 11.52 -4.20
C TRP A 47 -3.25 12.80 -3.35
N SER A 48 -3.11 13.97 -3.97
CA SER A 48 -3.18 15.26 -3.27
C SER A 48 -4.51 15.47 -2.54
N LYS A 49 -5.59 14.82 -2.99
CA LYS A 49 -6.91 14.86 -2.35
C LYS A 49 -6.96 14.10 -1.02
N TYR A 50 -6.08 13.12 -0.85
CA TYR A 50 -6.12 12.17 0.27
C TYR A 50 -4.91 12.27 1.20
N GLU A 51 -3.80 12.89 0.77
CA GLU A 51 -2.51 12.84 1.49
C GLU A 51 -2.62 13.27 2.95
N SER A 52 -3.10 14.50 3.23
CA SER A 52 -3.25 14.99 4.61
C SER A 52 -4.25 14.13 5.37
N LEU A 53 -5.42 13.86 4.77
CA LEU A 53 -6.49 13.08 5.39
C LEU A 53 -6.02 11.69 5.82
N PHE A 54 -5.21 11.03 5.00
CA PHE A 54 -4.62 9.73 5.30
C PHE A 54 -3.67 9.80 6.49
N PHE A 55 -2.66 10.68 6.45
CA PHE A 55 -1.67 10.79 7.51
C PHE A 55 -2.29 11.26 8.84
N ASP A 56 -3.19 12.24 8.79
CA ASP A 56 -3.88 12.76 9.97
C ASP A 56 -4.79 11.69 10.60
N THR A 57 -5.47 10.89 9.76
CA THR A 57 -6.29 9.78 10.24
C THR A 57 -5.44 8.68 10.85
N LEU A 58 -4.34 8.30 10.21
CA LEU A 58 -3.46 7.25 10.70
C LEU A 58 -2.84 7.63 12.05
N GLU A 59 -2.41 8.89 12.19
CA GLU A 59 -1.91 9.40 13.46
C GLU A 59 -3.00 9.41 14.53
N ARG A 60 -4.18 9.94 14.21
CA ARG A 60 -5.29 10.05 15.17
C ARG A 60 -5.81 8.70 15.65
N ILE A 61 -5.91 7.72 14.76
CA ILE A 61 -6.57 6.44 15.03
C ILE A 61 -5.58 5.38 15.52
N MET A 62 -4.36 5.35 14.96
CA MET A 62 -3.37 4.32 15.29
C MET A 62 -2.17 4.86 16.07
N GLY A 63 -2.03 6.18 16.23
CA GLY A 63 -0.85 6.78 16.87
C GLY A 63 0.44 6.56 16.08
N LEU A 64 0.33 6.31 14.77
CA LEU A 64 1.45 6.02 13.87
C LEU A 64 1.73 7.23 12.99
N LYS A 65 3.01 7.49 12.74
CA LYS A 65 3.47 8.57 11.86
C LYS A 65 4.49 8.04 10.88
N LEU A 66 4.54 8.62 9.69
CA LEU A 66 5.72 8.51 8.85
C LEU A 66 6.88 9.20 9.57
N LYS A 67 7.99 8.49 9.82
CA LYS A 67 9.15 9.02 10.54
C LYS A 67 10.04 9.88 9.66
N ARG A 68 10.01 9.65 8.34
CA ARG A 68 10.73 10.46 7.36
C ARG A 68 9.87 11.59 6.82
N ASN A 69 10.48 12.72 6.53
CA ASN A 69 9.78 13.89 5.97
C ASN A 69 9.40 13.68 4.49
N ILE A 70 10.21 12.90 3.75
CA ILE A 70 10.02 12.63 2.32
C ILE A 70 10.12 11.13 2.09
N LEU A 71 9.13 10.57 1.41
CA LEU A 71 9.13 9.19 0.93
C LEU A 71 8.97 9.19 -0.58
N ASP A 72 9.96 8.66 -1.29
CA ASP A 72 9.88 8.51 -2.74
C ASP A 72 9.04 7.29 -3.12
N CYS A 73 8.05 7.50 -3.99
CA CYS A 73 7.30 6.44 -4.65
C CYS A 73 7.74 6.38 -6.12
N TYR A 74 8.36 5.27 -6.53
CA TYR A 74 8.86 5.11 -7.89
C TYR A 74 7.83 4.43 -8.78
N ILE A 75 7.45 5.10 -9.86
CA ILE A 75 6.57 4.56 -10.88
C ILE A 75 7.40 3.89 -11.97
N VAL A 76 7.09 2.63 -12.28
CA VAL A 76 7.77 1.83 -13.31
C VAL A 76 6.78 1.26 -14.33
N SER A 77 7.23 1.03 -15.57
CA SER A 77 6.41 0.49 -16.66
C SER A 77 5.87 -0.90 -16.37
N ALA A 78 6.63 -1.70 -15.63
CA ALA A 78 6.25 -3.05 -15.24
C ALA A 78 6.94 -3.46 -13.93
N THR A 79 6.27 -4.33 -13.19
CA THR A 79 6.81 -5.17 -12.14
C THR A 79 5.82 -6.31 -11.92
N ASN A 80 6.27 -7.45 -11.40
CA ASN A 80 5.37 -8.56 -11.08
C ASN A 80 4.50 -8.26 -9.85
N ARG A 81 4.97 -7.40 -8.94
CA ARG A 81 4.24 -6.93 -7.77
C ARG A 81 4.66 -5.51 -7.39
N ASP A 82 3.73 -4.77 -6.80
CA ASP A 82 4.06 -3.51 -6.12
C ASP A 82 4.85 -3.82 -4.84
N MET A 83 5.66 -2.87 -4.37
CA MET A 83 6.61 -3.06 -3.28
C MET A 83 6.58 -1.87 -2.34
N SER A 84 6.78 -2.11 -1.04
CA SER A 84 6.87 -1.08 0.01
C SER A 84 8.31 -0.72 0.40
N ALA A 85 9.29 -1.57 0.12
CA ALA A 85 10.69 -1.32 0.44
C ALA A 85 11.65 -1.83 -0.66
N PRO A 86 12.09 -0.97 -1.60
CA PRO A 86 11.67 0.43 -1.80
C PRO A 86 10.21 0.54 -2.25
N LEU A 87 9.58 1.72 -2.08
CA LEU A 87 8.21 1.97 -2.52
C LEU A 87 8.16 2.08 -4.06
N VAL A 88 7.67 1.04 -4.72
CA VAL A 88 7.60 0.91 -6.19
C VAL A 88 6.21 0.48 -6.60
N ILE A 89 5.60 1.23 -7.52
CA ILE A 89 4.25 0.96 -8.04
C ILE A 89 4.29 0.96 -9.57
N ARG A 90 3.62 0.02 -10.21
CA ARG A 90 3.57 -0.02 -11.70
C ARG A 90 2.57 0.96 -12.29
N SER A 91 2.87 1.49 -13.48
CA SER A 91 2.14 2.58 -14.16
C SER A 91 0.79 2.19 -14.78
N ARG A 92 0.36 0.93 -14.66
CA ARG A 92 -0.84 0.42 -15.33
C ARG A 92 -2.16 0.85 -14.71
N TYR A 93 -2.13 1.35 -13.47
CA TYR A 93 -3.33 1.65 -12.71
C TYR A 93 -4.03 2.91 -13.21
N THR A 94 -5.35 2.98 -13.02
CA THR A 94 -6.08 4.24 -12.99
C THR A 94 -5.65 5.08 -11.77
N PRO A 95 -5.91 6.41 -11.74
CA PRO A 95 -5.52 7.23 -10.60
C PRO A 95 -6.09 6.77 -9.26
N ASP A 96 -7.35 6.34 -9.23
CA ASP A 96 -8.00 5.85 -8.00
C ASP A 96 -7.38 4.53 -7.51
N GLU A 97 -7.15 3.59 -8.44
CA GLU A 97 -6.47 2.33 -8.14
C GLU A 97 -5.03 2.58 -7.65
N PHE A 98 -4.33 3.55 -8.23
CA PHE A 98 -3.01 3.94 -7.78
C PHE A 98 -3.05 4.39 -6.31
N VAL A 99 -4.01 5.24 -5.94
CA VAL A 99 -4.15 5.68 -4.55
C VAL A 99 -4.45 4.50 -3.61
N ASP A 100 -5.29 3.55 -4.00
CA ASP A 100 -5.57 2.34 -3.20
C ASP A 100 -4.28 1.54 -2.93
N ILE A 101 -3.49 1.29 -3.98
CA ILE A 101 -2.23 0.56 -3.90
C ILE A 101 -1.21 1.36 -3.10
N LEU A 102 -1.12 2.67 -3.30
CA LEU A 102 -0.22 3.54 -2.55
C LEU A 102 -0.53 3.49 -1.05
N ILE A 103 -1.80 3.62 -0.65
CA ILE A 103 -2.20 3.51 0.75
C ILE A 103 -1.81 2.15 1.33
N HIS A 104 -2.05 1.05 0.59
CA HIS A 104 -1.65 -0.30 1.02
C HIS A 104 -0.13 -0.38 1.29
N GLU A 105 0.69 0.04 0.34
CA GLU A 105 2.15 -0.04 0.47
C GLU A 105 2.68 0.96 1.51
N LEU A 106 2.08 2.14 1.65
CA LEU A 106 2.41 3.12 2.69
C LEU A 106 2.17 2.57 4.09
N LEU A 107 1.09 1.82 4.31
CA LEU A 107 0.83 1.18 5.60
C LEU A 107 1.94 0.20 5.97
N HIS A 108 2.42 -0.62 5.02
CA HIS A 108 3.59 -1.48 5.24
C HIS A 108 4.82 -0.67 5.65
N VAL A 109 5.12 0.42 4.94
CA VAL A 109 6.25 1.31 5.27
C VAL A 109 6.11 1.86 6.69
N ILE A 110 4.94 2.39 7.03
CA ILE A 110 4.70 3.06 8.31
C ILE A 110 4.70 2.06 9.46
N PHE A 111 4.16 0.86 9.27
CA PHE A 111 4.20 -0.21 10.28
C PHE A 111 5.64 -0.62 10.59
N VAL A 112 6.47 -0.79 9.56
CA VAL A 112 7.90 -1.11 9.73
C VAL A 112 8.62 0.02 10.45
N GLU A 113 8.43 1.28 10.01
CA GLU A 113 9.09 2.42 10.64
C GLU A 113 8.72 2.58 12.11
N ASN A 114 7.48 2.27 12.48
CA ASN A 114 7.00 2.37 13.86
C ASN A 114 7.29 1.13 14.71
N ASN A 115 8.08 0.18 14.21
CA ASN A 115 8.40 -1.08 14.88
C ASN A 115 7.12 -1.81 15.35
N CYS A 116 6.10 -1.81 14.49
CA CYS A 116 4.86 -2.51 14.77
C CYS A 116 5.07 -4.02 14.67
N MET A 117 4.53 -4.75 15.63
CA MET A 117 4.42 -6.20 15.61
C MET A 117 2.98 -6.60 15.35
N HIS A 118 2.80 -7.61 14.51
CA HIS A 118 1.51 -8.20 14.25
C HIS A 118 1.29 -9.36 15.22
N LYS A 119 0.07 -9.45 15.76
CA LYS A 119 -0.36 -10.63 16.53
C LYS A 119 -0.35 -11.86 15.61
N ASN A 120 0.19 -12.98 16.10
CA ASN A 120 0.13 -14.25 15.41
C ASN A 120 -1.26 -14.88 15.56
N VAL A 121 -2.20 -14.44 14.72
CA VAL A 121 -3.57 -14.99 14.65
C VAL A 121 -3.59 -16.30 13.88
N THR A 122 -2.68 -16.43 12.91
CA THR A 122 -2.50 -17.61 12.08
C THR A 122 -1.02 -18.02 12.06
N ASP A 123 -0.74 -19.19 11.50
CA ASP A 123 0.60 -19.69 11.19
C ASP A 123 1.27 -18.98 10.01
N ASN A 124 0.53 -18.16 9.25
CA ASN A 124 1.02 -17.47 8.07
C ASN A 124 1.34 -15.99 8.38
N THR A 125 2.62 -15.63 8.32
CA THR A 125 3.09 -14.25 8.57
C THR A 125 2.49 -13.25 7.59
N THR A 126 2.34 -13.61 6.31
CA THR A 126 1.72 -12.72 5.32
C THR A 126 0.27 -12.42 5.68
N THR A 127 -0.52 -13.42 6.08
CA THR A 127 -1.88 -13.20 6.58
C THR A 127 -1.87 -12.27 7.81
N ASN A 128 -1.02 -12.56 8.80
CA ASN A 128 -0.96 -11.77 10.04
C ASN A 128 -0.59 -10.30 9.78
N ASN A 129 0.34 -10.04 8.86
CA ASN A 129 0.72 -8.67 8.48
C ASN A 129 -0.42 -7.90 7.82
N HIS A 130 -1.29 -8.61 7.08
CA HIS A 130 -2.39 -7.99 6.36
C HIS A 130 -3.65 -7.79 7.18
N ILE A 131 -3.89 -8.53 8.27
CA ILE A 131 -5.11 -8.37 9.08
C ILE A 131 -5.27 -6.93 9.58
N SER A 132 -4.25 -6.37 10.26
CA SER A 132 -4.35 -5.00 10.79
C SER A 132 -4.31 -3.93 9.70
N LEU A 133 -3.59 -4.20 8.61
CA LEU A 133 -3.58 -3.34 7.43
C LEU A 133 -4.99 -3.24 6.83
N PHE A 134 -5.65 -4.38 6.61
CA PHE A 134 -7.00 -4.47 6.09
C PHE A 134 -8.05 -3.94 7.06
N GLY A 135 -7.82 -4.08 8.37
CA GLY A 135 -8.61 -3.38 9.39
C GLY A 135 -8.57 -1.86 9.17
N PHE A 136 -7.39 -1.27 9.01
CA PHE A 136 -7.29 0.17 8.74
C PHE A 136 -7.89 0.56 7.40
N LEU A 137 -7.65 -0.20 6.32
CA LEU A 137 -8.24 0.07 5.01
C LEU A 137 -9.78 0.05 5.07
N SER A 138 -10.37 -0.95 5.72
CA SER A 138 -11.82 -1.01 5.93
C SER A 138 -12.32 0.24 6.62
N PHE A 139 -11.74 0.61 7.76
CA PHE A 139 -12.10 1.82 8.48
C PHE A 139 -11.95 3.09 7.61
N PHE A 140 -10.84 3.22 6.91
CA PHE A 140 -10.55 4.41 6.11
C PHE A 140 -11.55 4.57 4.95
N PHE A 141 -11.83 3.50 4.21
CA PHE A 141 -12.76 3.57 3.08
C PHE A 141 -14.22 3.63 3.52
N THR A 142 -14.64 2.99 4.61
CA THR A 142 -16.05 3.03 5.05
C THR A 142 -16.39 4.25 5.88
N GLU A 143 -15.53 4.67 6.80
CA GLU A 143 -15.85 5.71 7.79
C GLU A 143 -15.31 7.08 7.38
N ILE A 144 -14.14 7.14 6.73
CA ILE A 144 -13.45 8.40 6.44
C ILE A 144 -13.76 8.90 5.03
N ILE A 145 -13.46 8.09 4.00
CA ILE A 145 -13.74 8.45 2.61
C ILE A 145 -15.21 8.18 2.25
N LYS A 146 -15.86 7.22 2.93
CA LYS A 146 -17.24 6.77 2.66
C LYS A 146 -17.44 6.26 1.23
N ASP A 147 -16.46 5.54 0.72
CA ASP A 147 -16.44 4.95 -0.61
C ASP A 147 -16.26 3.42 -0.49
N LYS A 148 -17.39 2.71 -0.42
CA LYS A 148 -17.41 1.26 -0.27
C LYS A 148 -16.98 0.53 -1.53
N ASP A 149 -17.20 1.13 -2.70
CA ASP A 149 -16.87 0.50 -3.98
C ASP A 149 -15.35 0.37 -4.16
N ARG A 150 -14.59 1.34 -3.65
CA ARG A 150 -13.11 1.24 -3.58
C ARG A 150 -12.66 0.09 -2.69
N LEU A 151 -13.27 -0.07 -1.51
CA LEU A 151 -12.95 -1.18 -0.61
C LEU A 151 -13.22 -2.54 -1.28
N GLU A 152 -14.38 -2.69 -1.93
CA GLU A 152 -14.73 -3.93 -2.62
C GLU A 152 -13.79 -4.22 -3.80
N ARG A 153 -13.38 -3.19 -4.56
CA ARG A 153 -12.35 -3.34 -5.60
C ARG A 153 -11.03 -3.85 -5.01
N MET A 154 -10.59 -3.33 -3.86
CA MET A 154 -9.37 -3.82 -3.21
C MET A 154 -9.47 -5.29 -2.77
N LYS A 155 -10.63 -5.71 -2.25
CA LYS A 155 -10.90 -7.12 -1.91
C LYS A 155 -10.79 -8.01 -3.15
N GLN A 156 -11.40 -7.60 -4.26
CA GLN A 156 -11.41 -8.36 -5.53
C GLN A 156 -10.04 -8.42 -6.23
N LEU A 157 -9.31 -7.32 -6.27
CA LEU A 157 -7.98 -7.28 -6.90
C LEU A 157 -6.99 -8.25 -6.22
N LYS A 158 -7.15 -8.44 -4.90
CA LYS A 158 -6.26 -9.29 -4.11
C LYS A 158 -6.74 -10.74 -3.96
N SER A 159 -8.02 -11.03 -4.21
CA SER A 159 -8.53 -12.40 -4.25
C SER A 159 -8.19 -13.14 -5.56
N ASN A 160 -7.91 -12.39 -6.63
CA ASN A 160 -7.51 -12.96 -7.93
C ASN A 160 -6.02 -13.32 -8.03
N GLU A 161 -5.18 -12.82 -7.12
CA GLU A 161 -3.82 -13.33 -6.97
C GLU A 161 -3.91 -14.71 -6.28
N ILE A 162 -3.08 -15.69 -6.68
CA ILE A 162 -3.00 -17.05 -6.10
C ILE A 162 -2.42 -16.98 -4.67
N ASN A 163 -2.99 -16.12 -3.82
CA ASN A 163 -2.46 -15.76 -2.53
C ASN A 163 -3.54 -15.96 -1.48
N ASN A 164 -3.70 -17.23 -1.09
CA ASN A 164 -4.58 -17.67 0.01
C ASN A 164 -4.39 -16.82 1.28
N ALA A 165 -3.22 -16.19 1.47
CA ALA A 165 -2.96 -15.35 2.62
C ALA A 165 -3.79 -14.06 2.65
N TYR A 166 -4.03 -13.43 1.50
CA TYR A 166 -4.81 -12.18 1.40
C TYR A 166 -6.30 -12.45 1.57
N ILE A 167 -6.81 -13.50 0.93
CA ILE A 167 -8.21 -13.95 1.11
C ILE A 167 -8.47 -14.22 2.58
N LYS A 168 -7.62 -15.04 3.21
CA LYS A 168 -7.75 -15.37 4.64
C LYS A 168 -7.67 -14.14 5.55
N ALA A 169 -6.83 -13.15 5.22
CA ALA A 169 -6.76 -11.92 5.99
C ALA A 169 -8.07 -11.11 5.89
N TRP A 170 -8.65 -10.98 4.70
CA TRP A 170 -9.96 -10.33 4.52
C TRP A 170 -11.08 -11.07 5.24
N GLU A 171 -11.14 -12.41 5.15
CA GLU A 171 -12.11 -13.23 5.88
C GLU A 171 -12.04 -12.99 7.40
N ILE A 172 -10.83 -12.90 7.96
CA ILE A 172 -10.65 -12.59 9.38
C ILE A 172 -11.16 -11.18 9.69
N VAL A 173 -10.82 -10.17 8.89
CA VAL A 173 -11.29 -8.79 9.10
C VAL A 173 -12.81 -8.69 9.02
N ASP A 174 -13.43 -9.36 8.05
CA ASP A 174 -14.88 -9.36 7.87
C ASP A 174 -15.58 -10.09 9.03
N HIS A 175 -14.96 -11.13 9.60
CA HIS A 175 -15.48 -11.86 10.76
C HIS A 175 -15.38 -11.07 12.07
N VAL A 176 -14.24 -10.45 12.35
CA VAL A 176 -13.98 -9.78 13.64
C VAL A 176 -14.31 -8.29 13.64
N GLY A 177 -14.47 -7.68 12.46
CA GLY A 177 -14.65 -6.25 12.28
C GLY A 177 -13.33 -5.46 12.31
N TYR A 178 -13.33 -4.28 11.69
CA TYR A 178 -12.11 -3.47 11.51
C TYR A 178 -11.48 -3.00 12.83
N VAL A 179 -12.29 -2.74 13.87
CA VAL A 179 -11.80 -2.27 15.18
C VAL A 179 -10.91 -3.34 15.82
N GLU A 180 -11.40 -4.57 15.86
CA GLU A 180 -10.65 -5.69 16.42
C GLU A 180 -9.46 -6.07 15.53
N ALA A 181 -9.61 -6.03 14.21
CA ALA A 181 -8.50 -6.29 13.30
C ALA A 181 -7.32 -5.31 13.48
N MET A 182 -7.61 -4.02 13.67
CA MET A 182 -6.59 -3.02 13.98
C MET A 182 -5.92 -3.26 15.34
N SER A 183 -6.63 -3.80 16.33
CA SER A 183 -6.09 -4.11 17.67
C SER A 183 -4.98 -5.18 17.65
N TYR A 184 -4.88 -5.94 16.55
CA TYR A 184 -3.83 -6.93 16.34
C TYR A 184 -2.46 -6.34 16.02
N LEU A 185 -2.38 -5.02 15.80
CA LEU A 185 -1.13 -4.30 15.67
C LEU A 185 -0.68 -3.80 17.04
N LYS A 186 0.52 -4.20 17.47
CA LYS A 186 1.14 -3.75 18.72
C LYS A 186 2.40 -2.97 18.43
N LYS A 187 2.51 -1.75 18.96
CA LYS A 187 3.75 -0.97 18.90
C LYS A 187 4.76 -1.52 19.93
N GLN A 188 5.99 -1.83 19.51
CA GLN A 188 7.05 -2.08 20.50
C GLN A 188 7.38 -0.79 21.24
N LYS A 189 7.39 -0.84 22.58
CA LYS A 189 8.11 0.17 23.36
C LYS A 189 9.59 -0.07 23.10
N LEU A 190 10.25 0.88 22.45
CA LEU A 190 11.71 0.89 22.41
C LEU A 190 12.18 0.98 23.86
N CYS A 191 13.12 0.14 24.28
CA CYS A 191 13.85 0.38 25.52
C CYS A 191 14.47 1.76 25.40
N GLU A 192 14.01 2.70 26.21
CA GLU A 192 14.66 4.00 26.39
C GLU A 192 16.04 3.70 26.97
N ASN A 193 17.07 3.77 26.12
CA ASN A 193 18.47 3.74 26.52
C ASN A 193 18.97 5.18 26.62
#